data_AF-A0A645AJR9-F1
#
_entry.id   AF-A0A645AJR9-F1
#
_cell.length_a   1.000
_cell.length_b   1.000
_cell.length_c   1.000
_cell.angle_alpha   90.00
_cell.angle_beta   90.00
_cell.angle_gamma   90.00
#
_symmetry.space_group_name_H-M   'P 1'
#
loop_
_entity.id
_entity.type
_entity.pdbx_description
1 polymer ?
#
loop_
_entity_poly.entity_id
_entity_poly.type
_entity_poly.pdbx_seq_one_letter_code
_entity_poly.pdbx_strand_id
1 'polypeptide(L)'
;MQVHTSLGTYSGIANIGTNPTFNGRERHIEVYLFNYKGDLYGKTIGVDFFEYIRGEKTFLGVDQLVDQIRRDINIAQEYFCKNCKVM
;
A
#
# COMPACT_ATOMS: atom_id res chain seq x y z
N MET A 1 -1.85 -1.74 -5.83
CA MET A 1 -0.47 -1.72 -6.37
C MET A 1 0.09 -3.14 -6.37
N GLN A 2 1.17 -3.40 -7.12
CA GLN A 2 1.98 -4.62 -6.98
C GLN A 2 3.44 -4.25 -6.69
N VAL A 3 4.12 -5.11 -5.94
CA VAL A 3 5.54 -5.00 -5.63
C VAL A 3 6.27 -6.22 -6.15
N HIS A 4 7.33 -5.98 -6.91
CA HIS A 4 8.18 -6.99 -7.51
C HIS A 4 9.47 -7.09 -6.71
N THR A 5 9.74 -8.28 -6.21
CA THR A 5 10.94 -8.61 -5.44
C THR A 5 11.65 -9.79 -6.11
N SER A 6 12.86 -10.12 -5.66
CA SER A 6 13.53 -11.35 -6.11
C SER A 6 12.82 -12.63 -5.67
N LEU A 7 11.89 -12.55 -4.70
CA LEU A 7 11.14 -13.68 -4.16
C LEU A 7 9.76 -13.87 -4.81
N GLY A 8 9.32 -12.90 -5.63
CA GLY A 8 8.02 -12.93 -6.30
C GLY A 8 7.34 -11.57 -6.34
N THR A 9 6.11 -11.61 -6.84
CA THR A 9 5.22 -10.44 -6.97
C THR A 9 4.13 -10.49 -5.92
N TYR A 10 3.93 -9.38 -5.22
CA TYR A 10 2.96 -9.25 -4.14
C TYR A 10 2.03 -8.06 -4.39
N SER A 11 0.72 -8.31 -4.33
CA SER A 11 -0.27 -7.23 -4.35
C SER A 11 -0.33 -6.53 -2.99
N GLY A 12 -0.74 -5.27 -2.99
CA GLY A 12 -0.91 -4.52 -1.75
C GLY A 12 -1.53 -3.14 -1.94
N ILE A 13 -1.49 -2.37 -0.85
CA ILE A 13 -1.88 -0.96 -0.80
C ILE A 13 -0.67 -0.10 -0.46
N ALA A 14 -0.66 1.13 -0.95
CA ALA A 14 0.36 2.11 -0.64
C ALA A 14 -0.28 3.42 -0.17
N ASN A 15 0.32 4.04 0.83
CA ASN A 15 0.10 5.44 1.15
C ASN A 15 1.26 6.25 0.59
N ILE A 16 0.96 7.33 -0.13
CA ILE A 16 1.96 8.26 -0.67
C ILE A 16 1.65 9.63 -0.08
N GLY A 17 2.54 10.13 0.76
CA GLY A 17 2.28 11.31 1.58
C GLY A 17 3.52 12.10 1.89
N THR A 18 3.35 13.35 2.31
CA THR A 18 4.43 14.18 2.84
C THR A 18 4.34 14.13 4.34
N ASN A 19 5.10 13.26 5.00
CA ASN A 19 5.05 13.08 6.46
C ASN A 19 5.42 14.41 7.17
N PRO A 20 4.44 15.24 7.59
CA PRO A 20 4.72 16.62 8.01
C PRO A 20 5.40 16.66 9.37
N THR A 21 5.29 15.56 10.13
CA THR A 21 5.71 15.41 11.52
C THR A 21 7.24 15.40 11.69
N PHE A 22 8.02 15.14 10.63
CA PHE A 22 9.49 15.07 10.69
C PHE A 22 10.22 16.23 9.99
N ASN A 23 9.59 17.41 9.84
CA ASN A 23 10.15 18.56 9.10
C ASN A 23 10.55 18.25 7.63
N GLY A 24 10.07 17.13 7.07
CA GLY A 24 10.46 16.63 5.76
C GLY A 24 9.63 17.26 4.65
N ARG A 25 10.30 17.95 3.72
CA ARG A 25 9.75 18.27 2.38
C ARG A 25 9.69 17.04 1.46
N GLU A 26 9.95 15.85 2.00
CA GLU A 26 10.12 14.63 1.23
C GLU A 26 8.84 13.80 1.24
N ARG A 27 8.50 13.28 0.06
CA ARG A 27 7.36 12.40 -0.16
C ARG A 27 7.79 10.99 0.20
N HIS A 28 7.05 10.35 1.10
CA HIS A 28 7.24 8.96 1.47
C HIS A 28 6.21 8.08 0.78
N ILE A 29 6.59 6.82 0.57
CA ILE A 29 5.70 5.76 0.12
C ILE A 29 5.76 4.67 1.19
N GLU A 30 4.64 4.44 1.85
CA GLU A 30 4.46 3.36 2.81
C GLU A 30 3.63 2.27 2.17
N VAL A 31 4.10 1.02 2.21
CA VAL A 31 3.46 -0.11 1.53
C VAL A 31 3.07 -1.19 2.52
N TYR A 32 1.88 -1.76 2.31
CA TYR A 32 1.44 -2.98 2.98
C TYR A 32 1.21 -4.07 1.94
N LEU A 33 2.05 -5.11 1.97
CA LEU A 33 2.02 -6.24 1.05
C LEU A 33 1.15 -7.36 1.61
N PHE A 34 0.23 -7.85 0.78
CA PHE A 34 -0.63 -8.96 1.16
C PHE A 34 0.16 -10.28 1.14
N ASN A 35 -0.02 -11.08 2.19
CA ASN A 35 0.56 -12.42 2.34
C ASN A 35 2.11 -12.48 2.25
N TYR A 36 2.81 -11.34 2.28
CA TYR A 36 4.26 -11.31 2.39
C TYR A 36 4.68 -11.51 3.84
N LYS A 37 5.72 -12.33 4.04
CA LYS A 37 6.37 -12.52 5.33
C LYS A 37 7.87 -12.45 5.12
N GLY A 38 8.53 -11.50 5.77
CA GLY A 38 9.96 -11.29 5.66
C GLY A 38 10.33 -9.82 5.72
N ASP A 39 11.58 -9.55 5.41
CA ASP A 39 12.17 -8.22 5.42
C ASP A 39 12.65 -7.84 4.00
N LEU A 40 12.43 -6.57 3.63
CA LEU A 40 12.86 -5.98 2.37
C LEU A 40 13.90 -4.87 2.57
N TYR A 41 14.40 -4.63 3.79
CA TYR A 41 15.46 -3.67 4.04
C TYR A 41 16.72 -4.01 3.24
N GLY A 42 17.28 -2.98 2.60
CA GLY A 42 18.45 -3.10 1.72
C GLY A 42 18.20 -3.85 0.41
N LYS A 43 16.95 -4.20 0.09
CA LYS A 43 16.59 -4.86 -1.18
C LYS A 43 16.04 -3.83 -2.17
N THR A 44 16.45 -3.95 -3.43
CA THR A 44 15.81 -3.22 -4.52
C THR A 44 14.50 -3.92 -4.88
N ILE A 45 13.43 -3.14 -4.96
CA ILE A 45 12.09 -3.61 -5.33
C ILE A 45 11.51 -2.72 -6.44
N GLY A 46 10.67 -3.29 -7.29
CA GLY A 46 9.84 -2.56 -8.26
C GLY A 46 8.44 -2.35 -7.69
N VAL A 47 7.80 -1.22 -8.01
CA VAL A 47 6.43 -0.90 -7.56
C VAL A 47 5.60 -0.39 -8.72
N ASP A 48 4.47 -1.04 -8.98
CA ASP A 48 3.51 -0.66 -10.00
C ASP A 48 2.18 -0.22 -9.36
N PHE A 49 1.72 0.99 -9.71
CA PHE A 49 0.45 1.54 -9.23
C PHE A 49 -0.66 1.28 -10.25
N PHE A 50 -1.73 0.63 -9.81
CA PHE A 50 -2.84 0.17 -10.68
C PHE A 50 -4.13 0.97 -10.50
N GLU A 51 -4.42 1.37 -9.26
CA GLU A 51 -5.69 2.00 -8.90
C GLU A 51 -5.48 3.01 -7.79
N TYR A 52 -6.14 4.16 -7.89
CA TYR A 52 -6.15 5.18 -6.86
C TYR A 52 -7.39 5.02 -5.99
N ILE A 53 -7.20 4.67 -4.72
CA ILE A 53 -8.32 4.41 -3.79
C ILE A 53 -8.89 5.72 -3.23
N ARG A 54 -8.04 6.62 -2.74
CA ARG A 54 -8.43 7.88 -2.11
C ARG A 54 -7.23 8.81 -1.86
N GLY A 55 -7.51 10.06 -1.50
CA GLY A 55 -6.51 11.00 -1.00
C GLY A 55 -6.13 10.78 0.46
N GLU A 56 -5.12 11.49 0.91
CA GLU A 56 -4.75 11.56 2.33
C GLU A 56 -5.91 12.11 3.17
N LYS A 57 -6.07 11.58 4.38
CA LYS A 57 -7.15 11.92 5.28
C LYS A 57 -6.61 11.94 6.71
N THR A 58 -6.97 12.97 7.46
CA THR A 58 -6.72 13.03 8.90
C THR A 58 -7.80 12.25 9.66
N PHE A 59 -7.40 11.62 10.76
CA PHE A 59 -8.30 10.83 11.60
C PHE A 59 -8.25 11.39 13.02
N LEU A 60 -9.39 11.34 13.72
CA LEU A 60 -9.48 11.83 15.09
C LEU A 60 -8.92 10.82 16.11
N GLY A 61 -8.60 9.59 15.66
CA GLY A 61 -8.05 8.54 16.52
C GLY A 61 -7.62 7.30 15.74
N VAL A 62 -6.90 6.41 16.43
CA VAL A 62 -6.32 5.19 15.85
C VAL A 62 -7.39 4.26 15.29
N ASP A 63 -8.53 4.10 15.96
CA ASP A 63 -9.60 3.20 15.52
C ASP A 63 -10.14 3.60 14.14
N GLN A 64 -10.34 4.90 13.91
CA GLN A 64 -10.80 5.41 12.62
C GLN A 64 -9.78 5.18 11.50
N LEU A 65 -8.48 5.31 11.82
CA LEU A 65 -7.40 5.02 10.89
C LEU A 65 -7.38 3.53 10.53
N VAL A 66 -7.44 2.65 11.53
CA VAL A 66 -7.45 1.19 11.35
C VAL A 66 -8.66 0.77 10.50
N ASP A 67 -9.83 1.30 10.79
CA ASP A 67 -11.04 1.00 10.02
C ASP A 67 -10.96 1.50 8.58
N GLN A 68 -10.32 2.64 8.34
CA GLN A 68 -10.07 3.10 6.98
C GLN A 68 -9.08 2.20 6.25
N ILE A 69 -7.97 1.81 6.88
CA ILE A 69 -6.99 0.89 6.29
C ILE A 69 -7.65 -0.43 5.91
N ARG A 70 -8.51 -0.99 6.78
CA ARG A 70 -9.28 -2.21 6.47
C ARG A 70 -10.16 -2.04 5.23
N ARG A 71 -10.85 -0.89 5.08
CA ARG A 71 -11.63 -0.59 3.87
C ARG A 71 -10.74 -0.49 2.63
N ASP A 72 -9.59 0.19 2.74
CA ASP A 72 -8.64 0.35 1.65
C ASP A 72 -8.09 -1.02 1.20
N ILE A 73 -7.80 -1.93 2.15
CA ILE A 73 -7.40 -3.32 1.86
C ILE A 73 -8.50 -4.07 1.11
N ASN A 74 -9.75 -4.01 1.58
CA ASN A 74 -10.87 -4.69 0.94
C ASN A 74 -11.07 -4.22 -0.52
N ILE A 75 -11.00 -2.91 -0.77
CA ILE A 75 -11.10 -2.34 -2.13
C ILE A 75 -10.00 -2.92 -3.03
N ALA A 76 -8.76 -2.94 -2.56
CA ALA A 76 -7.64 -3.49 -3.33
C ALA A 76 -7.79 -4.99 -3.58
N GLN A 77 -8.24 -5.76 -2.59
CA GLN A 77 -8.51 -7.19 -2.75
C GLN A 77 -9.61 -7.44 -3.78
N GLU A 78 -10.70 -6.67 -3.74
CA GLU A 78 -11.75 -6.76 -4.75
C GLU A 78 -11.24 -6.43 -6.16
N TYR A 79 -10.40 -5.40 -6.30
CA TYR A 79 -9.78 -5.03 -7.58
C TYR A 79 -9.00 -6.21 -8.17
N PHE A 80 -8.12 -6.83 -7.38
CA PHE A 80 -7.32 -7.97 -7.85
C PHE A 80 -8.15 -9.26 -8.00
N CYS A 81 -9.24 -9.44 -7.25
CA CYS A 81 -10.16 -10.57 -7.42
C CYS A 81 -10.99 -10.45 -8.72
N LYS A 82 -11.51 -9.26 -9.04
CA LYS A 82 -12.27 -9.00 -10.28
C LYS A 82 -11.40 -9.16 -11.52
N ASN A 83 -10.12 -8.81 -11.41
CA ASN A 83 -9.13 -8.94 -12.46
C ASN A 83 -8.39 -10.30 -12.45
N CYS A 84 -8.80 -11.26 -11.62
CA CYS A 84 -8.17 -12.59 -11.51
C CYS A 84 -8.35 -13.47 -12.77
N LYS A 85 -9.14 -13.02 -13.77
CA LYS A 85 -9.40 -13.77 -15.01
C LYS A 85 -8.38 -13.54 -16.13
N VAL A 86 -7.30 -12.80 -15.91
CA VAL A 86 -6.25 -12.61 -16.93
C VAL A 86 -4.87 -12.67 -16.28
N MET A 87 -4.47 -13.86 -15.83
CA MET A 87 -3.08 -14.28 -15.71
C MET A 87 -2.98 -15.77 -16.03
#